data_AF-A0A9P9IDB1-F1
#
_entry.id   AF-A0A9P9IDB1-F1
#
_cell.length_a   1.000
_cell.length_b   1.000
_cell.length_c   1.000
_cell.angle_alpha   90.00
_cell.angle_beta   90.00
_cell.angle_gamma   90.00
#
_symmetry.space_group_name_H-M   'P 1'
#
loop_
_entity.id
_entity.type
_entity.pdbx_description
1 polymer ?
#
loop_
_entity_poly.entity_id
_entity_poly.type
_entity_poly.pdbx_seq_one_letter_code
_entity_poly.pdbx_strand_id
1 'polypeptide(L)'
;ILVDETQKGCNMQTHDDIPERIRTELYAEEHQEGERARKRKRQDPGSSPVGLPVIHIHNAPGDGRVSKAGHDDPATPDIIFPTSPTFHVQGSREDMVKSYVMWQQSQVSSQEQKISYGLAQDLTLNEGLSLEMVYCNQKRFFRFYKEHGVLEGVAWHFVCDIKFFLGSLEIDDLNDD
;
A
#
# COMPACT_ATOMS: atom_id res chain seq x y z
N ILE A 1 29.56 -1.30 5.72
CA ILE A 1 30.51 -0.19 6.03
C ILE A 1 29.78 1.07 6.51
N LEU A 2 28.51 1.30 6.14
CA LEU A 2 27.68 2.36 6.73
C LEU A 2 27.10 2.04 8.13
N VAL A 3 27.21 0.78 8.56
CA VAL A 3 26.58 0.27 9.79
C VAL A 3 27.46 0.46 11.03
N ASP A 4 28.75 0.80 10.85
CA ASP A 4 29.72 0.87 11.96
C ASP A 4 29.93 2.30 12.51
N GLU A 5 29.50 3.34 11.79
CA GLU A 5 29.72 4.73 12.20
C GLU A 5 28.53 5.37 12.95
N THR A 6 27.37 4.74 12.99
CA THR A 6 26.22 5.24 13.76
C THR A 6 26.36 4.98 15.27
N GLN A 7 27.27 4.10 15.69
CA GLN A 7 27.47 3.75 17.10
C GLN A 7 28.39 4.72 17.87
N LYS A 8 28.90 5.79 17.23
CA LYS A 8 29.73 6.82 17.89
C LYS A 8 29.03 8.17 18.11
N GLY A 9 27.73 8.27 17.87
CA GLY A 9 26.93 9.44 18.26
C GLY A 9 27.18 10.70 17.43
N CYS A 10 27.47 10.55 16.13
CA CYS A 10 27.43 11.68 15.20
C CYS A 10 26.03 11.78 14.58
N ASN A 11 25.23 12.73 15.07
CA ASN A 11 24.01 13.17 14.41
C ASN A 11 24.37 13.83 13.08
N MET A 12 24.10 13.15 11.97
CA MET A 12 24.22 13.72 10.63
C MET A 12 22.92 14.47 10.31
N GLN A 13 22.91 15.78 10.53
CA GLN A 13 21.72 16.63 10.30
C GLN A 13 21.76 17.35 8.94
N THR A 14 22.89 17.30 8.23
CA THR A 14 23.07 18.02 6.97
C THR A 14 23.88 17.21 5.95
N HIS A 15 23.65 17.46 4.66
CA HIS A 15 24.31 16.76 3.54
C HIS A 15 25.85 16.91 3.53
N ASP A 16 26.39 17.81 4.36
CA ASP A 16 27.83 18.00 4.56
C ASP A 16 28.47 16.95 5.47
N ASP A 17 27.68 16.15 6.21
CA ASP A 17 28.18 15.15 7.15
C ASP A 17 28.54 13.81 6.46
N ILE A 18 28.45 13.73 5.13
CA ILE A 18 28.81 12.53 4.37
C ILE A 18 30.34 12.44 4.24
N PRO A 19 30.98 11.39 4.79
CA PRO A 19 32.42 11.22 4.72
C PRO A 19 32.93 11.22 3.27
N GLU A 20 33.99 11.96 3.01
CA GLU A 20 34.53 12.18 1.65
C GLU A 20 34.83 10.87 0.91
N ARG A 21 35.22 9.82 1.64
CA ARG A 21 35.41 8.46 1.10
C ARG A 21 34.17 7.90 0.39
N ILE A 22 32.97 8.16 0.92
CA ILE A 22 31.69 7.66 0.36
C ILE A 22 31.34 8.47 -0.90
N ARG A 23 31.61 9.77 -0.86
CA ARG A 23 31.44 10.66 -2.01
C ARG A 23 32.36 10.22 -3.16
N THR A 24 33.61 9.90 -2.87
CA THR A 24 34.58 9.40 -3.86
C THR A 24 34.14 8.05 -4.46
N GLU A 25 33.60 7.14 -3.64
CA GLU A 25 33.14 5.83 -4.10
C GLU A 25 31.93 5.93 -5.04
N LEU A 26 30.96 6.80 -4.72
CA LEU A 26 29.81 7.11 -5.60
C LEU A 26 30.25 7.68 -6.95
N TYR A 27 31.20 8.62 -6.97
CA TYR A 27 31.73 9.17 -8.23
C TYR A 27 32.54 8.13 -9.03
N ALA A 28 33.21 7.19 -8.37
CA ALA A 28 33.94 6.12 -9.05
C ALA A 28 32.99 5.09 -9.71
N GLU A 29 31.83 4.83 -9.10
CA GLU A 29 30.82 3.91 -9.63
C GLU A 29 30.10 4.51 -10.85
N GLU A 30 29.71 5.79 -10.81
CA GLU A 30 29.09 6.52 -11.93
C GLU A 30 29.99 6.53 -13.18
N HIS A 31 31.31 6.72 -12.98
CA HIS A 31 32.26 6.74 -14.08
C HIS A 31 32.50 5.35 -14.70
N GLN A 32 32.34 4.29 -13.92
CA GLN A 32 32.45 2.90 -14.39
C GLN A 32 31.20 2.46 -15.17
N GLU A 33 30.02 2.95 -14.80
CA GLU A 33 28.77 2.73 -15.51
C GLU A 33 28.74 3.42 -16.89
N GLY A 34 29.28 4.64 -16.98
CA GLY A 34 29.46 5.35 -18.26
C GLY A 34 30.32 4.60 -19.28
N GLU A 35 31.38 3.90 -18.83
CA GLU A 35 32.24 3.09 -19.70
C GLU A 35 31.57 1.77 -20.14
N ARG A 36 30.74 1.15 -19.28
CA ARG A 36 29.92 -0.02 -19.64
C ARG A 36 28.85 0.34 -20.67
N ALA A 37 28.24 1.52 -20.56
CA ALA A 37 27.26 2.03 -21.52
C ALA A 37 27.88 2.31 -22.90
N ARG A 38 29.12 2.81 -22.94
CA ARG A 38 29.85 3.08 -24.20
C ARG A 38 30.29 1.82 -24.94
N LYS A 39 30.63 0.73 -24.23
CA LYS A 39 30.96 -0.56 -24.87
C LYS A 39 29.75 -1.24 -25.53
N ARG A 40 28.53 -1.01 -25.04
CA ARG A 40 27.29 -1.55 -25.63
C ARG A 40 26.88 -0.87 -26.95
N LYS A 41 27.41 0.32 -27.27
CA LYS A 41 27.05 1.07 -28.49
C LYS A 41 27.89 0.72 -29.73
N ARG A 42 28.83 -0.22 -29.62
CA ARG A 42 29.78 -0.58 -30.72
C ARG A 42 29.63 -2.00 -31.27
N GLN A 43 28.52 -2.70 -31.02
CA GLN A 43 28.29 -4.03 -31.61
C GLN A 43 27.11 -3.98 -32.59
N ASP A 44 27.46 -3.89 -33.88
CA ASP A 44 26.63 -4.23 -35.04
C ASP A 44 26.51 -5.77 -35.15
N PRO A 45 25.48 -6.33 -35.83
CA PRO A 45 24.96 -7.67 -35.57
C PRO A 45 25.63 -8.72 -36.45
N GLY A 46 26.19 -9.76 -35.82
CA GLY A 46 26.71 -10.89 -36.58
C GLY A 46 27.60 -11.82 -35.79
N SER A 47 27.09 -12.43 -34.72
CA SER A 47 27.61 -13.71 -34.21
C SER A 47 26.68 -14.22 -33.10
N SER A 48 26.09 -15.39 -33.29
CA SER A 48 25.52 -16.16 -32.18
C SER A 48 26.65 -16.89 -31.48
N PRO A 49 26.67 -16.93 -30.14
CA PRO A 49 26.39 -18.23 -29.53
C PRO A 49 25.54 -18.16 -28.26
N VAL A 50 24.64 -19.15 -28.17
CA VAL A 50 24.27 -19.95 -27.00
C VAL A 50 24.00 -19.23 -25.67
N GLY A 51 22.73 -19.31 -25.28
CA GLY A 51 22.32 -19.43 -23.87
C GLY A 51 21.89 -18.13 -23.22
N LEU A 52 20.57 -17.89 -23.22
CA LEU A 52 19.71 -17.27 -22.20
C LEU A 52 18.47 -16.69 -22.91
N PRO A 53 17.22 -16.95 -22.46
CA PRO A 53 16.06 -16.34 -23.06
C PRO A 53 16.06 -14.84 -22.78
N VAL A 54 16.14 -14.04 -23.85
CA VAL A 54 16.01 -12.58 -23.81
C VAL A 54 14.58 -12.23 -23.40
N ILE A 55 14.42 -11.61 -22.23
CA ILE A 55 13.14 -11.05 -21.78
C ILE A 55 12.94 -9.73 -22.51
N HIS A 56 12.02 -9.72 -23.47
CA HIS A 56 11.59 -8.50 -24.14
C HIS A 56 10.55 -7.79 -23.26
N ILE A 57 10.96 -6.75 -22.53
CA ILE A 57 10.02 -5.88 -21.79
C ILE A 57 9.61 -4.76 -22.75
N HIS A 58 8.40 -4.85 -23.31
CA HIS A 58 7.83 -3.81 -24.15
C HIS A 58 7.08 -2.80 -23.27
N ASN A 59 7.74 -1.72 -22.85
CA ASN A 59 7.05 -0.56 -22.32
C ASN A 59 6.74 0.39 -23.49
N ALA A 60 5.52 0.35 -24.00
CA ALA A 60 5.03 1.39 -24.91
C ALA A 60 3.63 1.85 -24.47
N PRO A 61 3.36 3.18 -24.52
CA PRO A 61 2.07 3.74 -24.15
C PRO A 61 1.11 3.75 -25.34
N GLY A 62 -0.17 3.48 -25.08
CA GLY A 62 -1.28 3.95 -25.90
C GLY A 62 -1.87 2.97 -26.92
N ASP A 63 -3.11 2.57 -26.62
CA ASP A 63 -4.29 2.40 -27.49
C ASP A 63 -4.27 1.42 -28.69
N GLY A 64 -5.38 0.68 -28.85
CA GLY A 64 -5.74 0.05 -30.12
C GLY A 64 -5.90 -1.48 -30.15
N ARG A 65 -7.03 -1.98 -29.62
CA ARG A 65 -7.89 -3.10 -30.08
C ARG A 65 -7.29 -4.25 -30.94
N VAL A 66 -7.50 -5.50 -30.46
CA VAL A 66 -8.29 -6.62 -31.05
C VAL A 66 -7.66 -8.01 -30.75
N SER A 67 -8.35 -8.72 -29.85
CA SER A 67 -8.68 -10.16 -29.78
C SER A 67 -7.59 -11.25 -29.94
N LYS A 68 -7.44 -12.11 -28.91
CA LYS A 68 -8.19 -13.39 -28.76
C LYS A 68 -7.82 -14.17 -27.48
N ALA A 69 -8.87 -14.45 -26.71
CA ALA A 69 -9.20 -15.65 -25.92
C ALA A 69 -8.16 -16.32 -25.00
N GLY A 70 -8.55 -16.48 -23.72
CA GLY A 70 -8.49 -17.82 -23.11
C GLY A 70 -7.92 -18.00 -21.70
N HIS A 71 -8.25 -17.17 -20.72
CA HIS A 71 -8.53 -17.59 -19.33
C HIS A 71 -8.91 -16.33 -18.53
N ASP A 72 -10.16 -16.24 -18.11
CA ASP A 72 -10.61 -15.28 -17.09
C ASP A 72 -10.16 -15.83 -15.74
N ASP A 73 -8.86 -15.73 -15.44
CA ASP A 73 -8.45 -15.70 -14.05
C ASP A 73 -8.91 -14.36 -13.49
N PRO A 74 -9.69 -14.31 -12.39
CA PRO A 74 -10.03 -13.05 -11.77
C PRO A 74 -8.72 -12.40 -11.35
N ALA A 75 -8.34 -11.34 -12.05
CA ALA A 75 -7.16 -10.56 -11.73
C ALA A 75 -7.26 -10.20 -10.25
N THR A 76 -6.32 -10.71 -9.44
CA THR A 76 -6.21 -10.32 -8.04
C THR A 76 -6.20 -8.79 -8.04
N PRO A 77 -7.17 -8.13 -7.38
CA PRO A 77 -7.18 -6.68 -7.37
C PRO A 77 -5.83 -6.20 -6.84
N ASP A 78 -5.29 -5.12 -7.42
CA ASP A 78 -4.12 -4.43 -6.89
C ASP A 78 -4.48 -3.90 -5.49
N ILE A 79 -4.35 -4.76 -4.48
CA ILE A 79 -4.49 -4.37 -3.08
C ILE A 79 -3.18 -3.68 -2.73
N ILE A 80 -3.21 -2.35 -2.74
CA ILE A 80 -2.10 -1.56 -2.24
C ILE A 80 -2.10 -1.71 -0.72
N PHE A 81 -1.27 -2.61 -0.21
CA PHE A 81 -0.96 -2.66 1.22
C PHE A 81 0.07 -1.57 1.54
N PRO A 82 -0.23 -0.62 2.43
CA PRO A 82 0.72 0.40 2.82
C PRO A 82 1.87 -0.23 3.61
N THR A 83 3.06 0.36 3.45
CA THR A 83 4.30 -0.01 4.13
C THR A 83 4.43 0.60 5.54
N SER A 84 3.36 1.19 6.07
CA SER A 84 3.35 2.03 7.28
C SER A 84 2.32 1.53 8.30
N PRO A 85 2.49 1.88 9.59
CA PRO A 85 2.49 0.91 10.67
C PRO A 85 1.18 0.11 10.77
N THR A 86 1.33 -1.21 10.90
CA THR A 86 0.31 -2.08 11.47
C THR A 86 -0.17 -1.46 12.78
N PHE A 87 -1.41 -0.99 12.80
CA PHE A 87 -2.06 -0.59 14.05
C PHE A 87 -1.92 -1.76 15.02
N HIS A 88 -1.23 -1.56 16.14
CA HIS A 88 -1.07 -2.59 17.15
C HIS A 88 -2.40 -2.71 17.87
N VAL A 89 -3.24 -3.59 17.35
CA VAL A 89 -4.61 -3.70 17.78
C VAL A 89 -4.75 -4.92 18.68
N GLN A 90 -5.22 -4.69 19.90
CA GLN A 90 -5.59 -5.77 20.80
C GLN A 90 -6.89 -6.44 20.32
N GLY A 91 -6.88 -7.76 20.22
CA GLY A 91 -8.06 -8.57 19.91
C GLY A 91 -8.13 -9.08 18.46
N SER A 92 -9.27 -9.71 18.13
CA SER A 92 -9.51 -10.27 16.80
C SER A 92 -9.91 -9.18 15.79
N ARG A 93 -9.69 -9.43 14.49
CA ARG A 93 -10.10 -8.48 13.44
C ARG A 93 -11.61 -8.28 13.41
N GLU A 94 -12.35 -9.33 13.72
CA GLU A 94 -13.81 -9.35 13.81
C GLU A 94 -14.30 -8.45 14.96
N ASP A 95 -13.67 -8.53 16.13
CA ASP A 95 -14.04 -7.71 17.28
C ASP A 95 -13.73 -6.22 17.05
N MET A 96 -12.71 -5.94 16.25
CA MET A 96 -12.40 -4.58 15.82
C MET A 96 -13.44 -4.00 14.89
N VAL A 97 -13.91 -4.79 13.91
CA VAL A 97 -15.02 -4.38 13.05
C VAL A 97 -16.27 -4.13 13.90
N LYS A 98 -16.57 -5.00 14.88
CA LYS A 98 -17.70 -4.78 15.81
C LYS A 98 -17.56 -3.49 16.61
N SER A 99 -16.38 -3.25 17.18
CA SER A 99 -16.09 -2.06 17.98
C SER A 99 -16.21 -0.78 17.16
N TYR A 100 -15.70 -0.81 15.93
CA TYR A 100 -15.83 0.30 14.99
C TYR A 100 -17.28 0.60 14.63
N VAL A 101 -18.10 -0.43 14.37
CA VAL A 101 -19.51 -0.26 14.05
C VAL A 101 -20.29 0.29 15.23
N MET A 102 -20.00 -0.18 16.45
CA MET A 102 -20.59 0.39 17.67
C MET A 102 -20.23 1.88 17.82
N TRP A 103 -18.97 2.23 17.58
CA TRP A 103 -18.52 3.63 17.59
C TRP A 103 -19.26 4.46 16.53
N GLN A 104 -19.39 3.98 15.30
CA GLN A 104 -20.14 4.68 14.25
C GLN A 104 -21.62 4.88 14.61
N GLN A 105 -22.27 3.85 15.15
CA GLN A 105 -23.66 3.91 15.58
C GLN A 105 -23.88 4.85 16.77
N SER A 106 -22.86 5.09 17.60
CA SER A 106 -22.93 6.08 18.69
C SER A 106 -23.02 7.53 18.19
N GLN A 107 -22.51 7.81 16.99
CA GLN A 107 -22.49 9.14 16.38
C GLN A 107 -23.80 9.51 15.66
N VAL A 108 -24.75 8.57 15.56
CA VAL A 108 -26.00 8.78 14.82
C VAL A 108 -27.24 8.44 15.67
N SER A 109 -28.29 9.25 15.55
CA SER A 109 -29.57 9.02 16.23
C SER A 109 -30.58 8.26 15.37
N SER A 110 -30.44 8.30 14.04
CA SER A 110 -31.38 7.67 13.10
C SER A 110 -31.26 6.14 13.13
N GLN A 111 -32.38 5.47 13.34
CA GLN A 111 -32.45 4.01 13.30
C GLN A 111 -32.11 3.45 11.91
N GLU A 112 -32.49 4.16 10.86
CA GLU A 112 -32.18 3.78 9.47
C GLU A 112 -30.66 3.75 9.22
N GLN A 113 -29.95 4.77 9.69
CA GLN A 113 -28.48 4.82 9.59
C GLN A 113 -27.83 3.70 10.43
N LYS A 114 -28.34 3.44 11.64
CA LYS A 114 -27.85 2.33 12.47
C LYS A 114 -28.01 0.97 11.78
N ILE A 115 -29.16 0.71 11.16
CA ILE A 115 -29.39 -0.50 10.35
C ILE A 115 -28.41 -0.55 9.19
N SER A 116 -28.19 0.56 8.47
CA SER A 116 -27.24 0.61 7.37
C SER A 116 -25.79 0.37 7.81
N TYR A 117 -25.39 0.81 9.01
CA TYR A 117 -24.09 0.46 9.60
C TYR A 117 -23.99 -1.03 9.96
N GLY A 118 -25.10 -1.62 10.44
CA GLY A 118 -25.18 -3.07 10.66
C GLY A 118 -25.03 -3.87 9.36
N LEU A 119 -25.65 -3.41 8.27
CA LEU A 119 -25.45 -4.04 6.96
C LEU A 119 -23.99 -3.95 6.48
N ALA A 120 -23.34 -2.80 6.65
CA ALA A 120 -21.92 -2.65 6.33
C ALA A 120 -21.05 -3.62 7.16
N GLN A 121 -21.34 -3.77 8.46
CA GLN A 121 -20.68 -4.74 9.34
C GLN A 121 -20.81 -6.17 8.82
N ASP A 122 -22.04 -6.60 8.51
CA ASP A 122 -22.31 -7.95 8.04
C ASP A 122 -21.55 -8.24 6.74
N LEU A 123 -21.56 -7.30 5.79
CA LEU A 123 -20.80 -7.40 4.55
C LEU A 123 -19.29 -7.49 4.80
N THR A 124 -18.74 -6.68 5.73
CA THR A 124 -17.32 -6.74 6.09
C THR A 124 -16.95 -8.11 6.66
N LEU A 125 -17.74 -8.62 7.61
CA LEU A 125 -17.44 -9.87 8.30
C LEU A 125 -17.66 -11.10 7.40
N ASN A 126 -18.73 -11.12 6.61
CA ASN A 126 -19.05 -12.24 5.71
C ASN A 126 -18.00 -12.41 4.61
N GLU A 127 -17.40 -11.31 4.13
CA GLU A 127 -16.32 -11.33 3.14
C GLU A 127 -14.92 -11.47 3.78
N GLY A 128 -14.83 -11.65 5.10
CA GLY A 128 -13.56 -11.80 5.81
C GLY A 128 -12.65 -10.56 5.75
N LEU A 129 -13.23 -9.38 5.60
CA LEU A 129 -12.52 -8.11 5.45
C LEU A 129 -12.10 -7.54 6.81
N SER A 130 -10.93 -6.91 6.86
CA SER A 130 -10.48 -6.15 8.04
C SER A 130 -10.61 -4.65 7.81
N LEU A 131 -10.69 -3.86 8.89
CA LEU A 131 -10.69 -2.40 8.81
C LEU A 131 -9.43 -1.85 8.12
N GLU A 132 -8.29 -2.51 8.30
CA GLU A 132 -7.05 -2.18 7.60
C GLU A 132 -7.21 -2.32 6.09
N MET A 133 -7.74 -3.45 5.59
CA MET A 133 -8.00 -3.63 4.15
C MET A 133 -8.94 -2.56 3.60
N VAL A 134 -10.01 -2.27 4.35
CA VAL A 134 -11.00 -1.24 3.99
C VAL A 134 -10.35 0.14 3.91
N TYR A 135 -9.54 0.48 4.90
CA TYR A 135 -8.80 1.74 4.97
C TYR A 135 -7.80 1.90 3.83
N CYS A 136 -7.11 0.83 3.44
CA CYS A 136 -6.11 0.90 2.37
C CYS A 136 -6.74 1.07 0.98
N ASN A 137 -8.02 0.70 0.82
CA ASN A 137 -8.70 0.69 -0.48
C ASN A 137 -10.08 1.36 -0.41
N GLN A 138 -10.17 2.53 0.22
CA GLN A 138 -11.44 3.23 0.51
C GLN A 138 -12.35 3.37 -0.71
N LYS A 139 -11.83 3.75 -1.88
CA LYS A 139 -12.65 3.91 -3.10
C LYS A 139 -13.31 2.61 -3.55
N ARG A 140 -12.56 1.49 -3.48
CA ARG A 140 -13.06 0.16 -3.84
C ARG A 140 -14.17 -0.25 -2.87
N PHE A 141 -13.92 -0.11 -1.57
CA PHE A 141 -14.87 -0.53 -0.56
C PHE A 141 -16.10 0.38 -0.43
N PHE A 142 -15.94 1.68 -0.65
CA PHE A 142 -17.08 2.59 -0.79
C PHE A 142 -18.05 2.11 -1.88
N ARG A 143 -17.50 1.79 -3.05
CA ARG A 143 -18.28 1.27 -4.18
C ARG A 143 -18.94 -0.06 -3.82
N PHE A 144 -18.18 -0.99 -3.21
CA PHE A 144 -18.69 -2.28 -2.76
C PHE A 144 -19.90 -2.12 -1.81
N TYR A 145 -19.80 -1.30 -0.76
CA TYR A 145 -20.90 -1.08 0.17
C TYR A 145 -22.12 -0.44 -0.49
N LYS A 146 -21.90 0.57 -1.36
CA LYS A 146 -22.98 1.22 -2.11
C LYS A 146 -23.71 0.24 -3.03
N GLU A 147 -22.97 -0.62 -3.73
CA GLU A 147 -23.54 -1.65 -4.62
C GLU A 147 -24.34 -2.72 -3.85
N HIS A 148 -24.03 -2.93 -2.57
CA HIS A 148 -24.74 -3.87 -1.68
C HIS A 148 -25.82 -3.20 -0.82
N GLY A 149 -26.23 -1.98 -1.14
CA GLY A 149 -27.40 -1.33 -0.53
C GLY A 149 -27.13 -0.58 0.78
N VAL A 150 -25.86 -0.37 1.16
CA VAL A 150 -25.51 0.56 2.23
C VAL A 150 -25.81 1.99 1.76
N LEU A 151 -26.45 2.79 2.62
CA LEU A 151 -26.73 4.20 2.32
C LEU A 151 -25.46 4.94 1.94
N GLU A 152 -25.53 5.81 0.92
CA GLU A 152 -24.34 6.46 0.36
C GLU A 152 -23.53 7.25 1.39
N GLY A 153 -24.20 8.01 2.27
CA GLY A 153 -23.52 8.73 3.35
C GLY A 153 -22.85 7.77 4.34
N VAL A 154 -23.54 6.70 4.72
CA VAL A 154 -23.02 5.66 5.61
C VAL A 154 -21.81 4.97 4.99
N ALA A 155 -21.86 4.62 3.70
CA ALA A 155 -20.74 4.02 2.99
C ALA A 155 -19.50 4.94 2.98
N TRP A 156 -19.67 6.25 2.82
CA TRP A 156 -18.57 7.22 2.91
C TRP A 156 -17.96 7.26 4.31
N HIS A 157 -18.80 7.42 5.34
CA HIS A 157 -18.35 7.44 6.74
C HIS A 157 -17.64 6.13 7.12
N PHE A 158 -18.17 5.00 6.68
CA PHE A 158 -17.63 3.68 6.98
C PHE A 158 -16.21 3.47 6.47
N VAL A 159 -15.82 4.06 5.34
CA VAL A 159 -14.45 3.92 4.80
C VAL A 159 -13.52 5.04 5.27
N CYS A 160 -14.04 6.26 5.42
CA CYS A 160 -13.24 7.44 5.73
C CYS A 160 -12.90 7.55 7.21
N ASP A 161 -13.80 7.13 8.09
CA ASP A 161 -13.67 7.40 9.52
C ASP A 161 -12.81 6.38 10.26
N ILE A 162 -12.39 5.30 9.58
CA ILE A 162 -11.51 4.27 10.13
C ILE A 162 -10.25 4.88 10.73
N LYS A 163 -9.65 5.89 10.08
CA LYS A 163 -8.46 6.57 10.61
C LYS A 163 -8.70 7.26 11.95
N PHE A 164 -9.89 7.82 12.16
CA PHE A 164 -10.23 8.53 13.38
C PHE A 164 -10.48 7.56 14.52
N PHE A 165 -11.19 6.47 14.22
CA PHE A 165 -11.41 5.39 15.18
C PHE A 165 -10.09 4.74 15.62
N LEU A 166 -9.19 4.43 14.67
CA LEU A 166 -7.90 3.85 15.02
C LEU A 166 -7.01 4.82 15.80
N GLY A 167 -7.06 6.12 15.46
CA GLY A 167 -6.35 7.16 16.22
C GLY A 167 -6.92 7.37 17.64
N SER A 168 -8.21 7.11 17.88
CA SER A 168 -8.76 7.20 19.24
C SER A 168 -8.26 6.08 20.15
N LEU A 169 -7.97 4.89 19.61
CA LEU A 169 -7.47 3.77 20.41
C LEU A 169 -6.05 4.00 20.93
N GLU A 170 -5.20 4.68 20.14
CA GLU A 170 -3.81 4.99 20.52
C GLU A 170 -3.74 6.03 21.67
N ILE A 171 -4.77 6.85 21.83
CA ILE A 171 -4.84 7.87 22.90
C ILE A 171 -5.26 7.25 24.23
N ASP A 172 -6.08 6.20 24.21
CA ASP A 172 -6.54 5.54 25.43
C ASP A 172 -5.40 4.73 26.09
N ASP A 173 -4.47 4.16 25.31
CA ASP A 173 -3.31 3.43 25.82
C ASP A 173 -2.27 4.33 26.55
N LEU A 174 -2.33 5.65 26.38
CA LEU A 174 -1.40 6.61 27.01
C LEU A 174 -1.93 7.25 28.29
N ASN A 175 -3.17 6.97 28.69
CA ASN A 175 -3.82 7.60 29.85
C ASN A 175 -3.95 6.68 31.07
N ASP A 176 -3.34 5.50 31.06
CA ASP A 176 -3.43 4.49 32.14
C ASP A 176 -2.15 4.36 32.99
N ASP A 177 -1.34 5.44 33.09
CA ASP A 177 -0.14 5.57 33.96
C ASP A 177 -0.34 6.58 35.12
#